data_AF-A0A3G3GZS6-F1
#
_entry.id   AF-A0A3G3GZS6-F1
#
_cell.length_a   1.000
_cell.length_b   1.000
_cell.length_c   1.000
_cell.angle_alpha   90.00
_cell.angle_beta   90.00
_cell.angle_gamma   90.00
#
_symmetry.space_group_name_H-M   'P 1'
#
loop_
_entity.id
_entity.type
_entity.pdbx_description
1 polymer ?
#
loop_
_entity_poly.entity_id
_entity_poly.type
_entity_poly.pdbx_seq_one_letter_code
_entity_poly.pdbx_strand_id
1 'polypeptide(L)'
;MAKTINGIEQGRADFAYKCANQTLLLKDFKYDNDNKTTNNASFFTVSFKKKFEKDLKDNSLNNRILEDFLLNPSKDKDKKFEGFKKRLAEHYEKYGKEYKAYVKKTPMMVKTSGLGATLAFIMSKKKDGNAWALIYNQVDNWLKTSDNHYLINNKNGELSEIIIQLESGQYRAVTNEVLALFNWLRRFAEGLIEGDDLIQE
;
A
#
# COMPACT_ATOMS: atom_id res chain seq x y z
N MET A 1 9.51 22.76 17.42
CA MET A 1 10.95 22.45 17.23
C MET A 1 11.15 22.04 15.79
N ALA A 2 12.11 22.62 15.07
CA ALA A 2 12.41 22.21 13.71
C ALA A 2 12.94 20.76 13.69
N LYS A 3 12.36 19.89 12.86
CA LYS A 3 12.87 18.52 12.69
C LYS A 3 14.24 18.58 12.01
N THR A 4 15.18 17.77 12.50
CA THR A 4 16.48 17.58 11.86
C THR A 4 16.30 16.77 10.57
N ILE A 5 17.22 16.94 9.60
CA ILE A 5 17.21 16.15 8.35
C ILE A 5 17.17 14.64 8.67
N ASN A 6 17.93 14.21 9.67
CA ASN A 6 17.93 12.81 10.13
C ASN A 6 16.55 12.36 10.64
N GLY A 7 15.82 13.22 11.36
CA GLY A 7 14.47 12.91 11.85
C GLY A 7 13.44 12.76 10.74
N ILE A 8 13.60 13.49 9.62
CA ILE A 8 12.70 13.37 8.47
C ILE A 8 12.97 12.07 7.70
N GLU A 9 14.24 11.75 7.42
CA GLU A 9 14.61 10.49 6.77
C GLU A 9 14.23 9.27 7.61
N GLN A 10 14.38 9.34 8.93
CA GLN A 10 13.97 8.26 9.83
C GLN A 10 12.45 8.05 9.80
N GLY A 11 11.66 9.11 9.74
CA GLY A 11 10.20 9.03 9.59
C GLY A 11 9.79 8.36 8.27
N ARG A 12 10.40 8.76 7.15
CA ARG A 12 10.15 8.12 5.84
C ARG A 12 10.47 6.64 5.87
N ALA A 13 11.62 6.27 6.45
CA ALA A 13 12.05 4.90 6.55
C ALA A 13 11.10 4.05 7.42
N ASP A 14 10.69 4.56 8.59
CA ASP A 14 9.74 3.87 9.48
C ASP A 14 8.37 3.66 8.81
N PHE A 15 7.82 4.71 8.17
CA PHE A 15 6.56 4.59 7.43
C PHE A 15 6.65 3.55 6.32
N ALA A 16 7.71 3.65 5.49
CA ALA A 16 7.90 2.73 4.38
C ALA A 16 8.12 1.28 4.82
N TYR A 17 8.83 1.06 5.93
CA TYR A 17 8.99 -0.26 6.55
C TYR A 17 7.63 -0.84 6.97
N LYS A 18 6.81 -0.05 7.63
CA LYS A 18 5.44 -0.44 8.03
C LYS A 18 4.56 -0.73 6.81
N CYS A 19 4.66 0.06 5.74
CA CYS A 19 3.97 -0.21 4.47
C CYS A 19 4.35 -1.55 3.83
N ALA A 20 5.64 -1.88 3.78
CA ALA A 20 6.08 -3.18 3.26
C ALA A 20 5.62 -4.34 4.14
N ASN A 21 5.67 -4.18 5.47
CA ASN A 21 5.17 -5.16 6.42
C ASN A 21 3.65 -5.33 6.38
N GLN A 22 2.91 -4.26 6.11
CA GLN A 22 1.45 -4.32 5.92
C GLN A 22 1.09 -5.36 4.84
N THR A 23 1.84 -5.39 3.75
CA THR A 23 1.68 -6.38 2.67
C THR A 23 2.04 -7.80 3.10
N LEU A 24 3.11 -7.99 3.87
CA LEU A 24 3.55 -9.31 4.33
C LEU A 24 2.65 -9.91 5.41
N LEU A 25 2.18 -9.08 6.33
CA LEU A 25 1.40 -9.51 7.47
C LEU A 25 -0.11 -9.50 7.19
N LEU A 26 -0.52 -8.94 6.05
CA LEU A 26 -1.93 -8.67 5.71
C LEU A 26 -2.65 -7.92 6.84
N LYS A 27 -1.95 -6.99 7.48
CA LYS A 27 -2.41 -6.23 8.64
C LYS A 27 -2.20 -4.75 8.44
N ASP A 28 -3.26 -3.99 8.63
CA ASP A 28 -3.18 -2.53 8.63
C ASP A 28 -2.40 -2.03 9.84
N PHE A 29 -1.77 -0.86 9.68
CA PHE A 29 -1.08 -0.19 10.76
C PHE A 29 -1.57 1.25 10.89
N LYS A 30 -1.49 1.78 12.12
CA LYS A 30 -1.60 3.20 12.38
C LYS A 30 -0.21 3.79 12.43
N TYR A 31 0.01 4.88 11.71
CA TYR A 31 1.29 5.58 11.75
C TYR A 31 1.30 6.73 12.77
N ASP A 32 0.17 7.42 12.94
CA ASP A 32 -0.01 8.50 13.91
C ASP A 32 -1.00 8.12 15.03
N ASN A 33 -0.90 8.79 16.19
CA ASN A 33 -1.80 8.72 17.35
C ASN A 33 -3.20 9.31 17.08
N ASP A 34 -3.70 9.23 15.84
CA ASP A 34 -5.01 9.74 15.49
C ASP A 34 -6.07 8.69 15.83
N ASN A 35 -6.93 9.03 16.80
CA ASN A 35 -8.02 8.21 17.33
C ASN A 35 -9.19 8.06 16.34
N LYS A 36 -8.93 8.03 15.02
CA LYS A 36 -9.92 7.57 14.05
C LYS A 36 -9.80 6.07 13.92
N THR A 37 -10.48 5.40 14.85
CA THR A 37 -10.92 4.03 14.69
C THR A 37 -11.86 3.98 13.50
N THR A 38 -11.36 3.63 12.32
CA THR A 38 -12.25 3.01 11.36
C THR A 38 -12.45 1.58 11.83
N ASN A 39 -13.57 1.35 12.52
CA ASN A 39 -14.18 0.05 12.79
C ASN A 39 -14.57 -0.72 11.50
N ASN A 40 -13.84 -0.49 10.41
CA ASN A 40 -14.04 -1.11 9.13
C ASN A 40 -13.06 -2.27 9.04
N ALA A 41 -13.52 -3.41 8.55
CA ALA A 41 -12.69 -4.57 8.33
C ALA A 41 -11.38 -4.18 7.62
N SER A 42 -10.26 -4.80 8.01
CA SER A 42 -8.94 -4.46 7.46
C SER A 42 -8.98 -4.43 5.93
N PHE A 43 -8.17 -3.58 5.30
CA PHE A 43 -8.07 -3.46 3.85
C PHE A 43 -7.95 -4.85 3.20
N PHE A 44 -7.14 -5.73 3.79
CA PHE A 44 -6.94 -7.10 3.31
C PHE A 44 -8.14 -8.02 3.53
N THR A 45 -8.84 -7.90 4.67
CA THR A 45 -10.07 -8.65 4.89
C THR A 45 -11.11 -8.33 3.82
N VAL A 46 -11.31 -7.05 3.52
CA VAL A 46 -12.25 -6.62 2.47
C VAL A 46 -11.78 -7.11 1.10
N SER A 47 -10.49 -6.92 0.79
CA SER A 47 -9.87 -7.36 -0.46
C SER A 47 -10.07 -8.85 -0.72
N PHE A 48 -9.67 -9.69 0.24
CA PHE A 48 -9.71 -11.14 0.09
C PHE A 48 -11.16 -11.65 0.07
N LYS A 49 -12.05 -11.10 0.90
CA LYS A 49 -13.48 -11.48 0.87
C LYS A 49 -14.10 -11.19 -0.50
N LYS A 50 -13.79 -10.04 -1.09
CA LYS A 50 -14.28 -9.69 -2.43
C LYS A 50 -13.67 -10.60 -3.50
N LYS A 51 -12.35 -10.84 -3.43
CA LYS A 51 -11.64 -11.71 -4.39
C LYS A 51 -12.20 -13.14 -4.42
N PHE A 52 -12.59 -13.65 -3.26
CA PHE A 52 -13.04 -15.03 -3.06
C PHE A 52 -14.53 -15.15 -2.74
N GLU A 53 -15.33 -14.14 -3.10
CA GLU A 53 -16.75 -14.08 -2.72
C GLU A 53 -17.53 -15.35 -3.11
N LYS A 54 -17.26 -15.89 -4.30
CA LYS A 54 -17.89 -17.14 -4.76
C LYS A 54 -17.48 -18.32 -3.89
N ASP A 55 -16.18 -18.50 -3.65
CA ASP A 55 -15.66 -19.57 -2.79
C ASP A 55 -16.25 -19.51 -1.37
N LEU A 56 -16.45 -18.31 -0.83
CA LEU A 56 -17.00 -18.09 0.50
C LEU A 56 -18.50 -18.38 0.58
N LYS A 57 -19.25 -18.19 -0.51
CA LYS A 57 -20.67 -18.53 -0.63
C LYS A 57 -20.90 -20.04 -0.78
N ASP A 58 -20.02 -20.70 -1.54
CA ASP A 58 -20.16 -22.12 -1.87
C ASP A 58 -19.84 -23.05 -0.70
N ASN A 59 -19.05 -22.60 0.29
CA ASN A 59 -18.70 -23.41 1.46
C ASN A 59 -18.46 -22.54 2.70
N SER A 60 -19.28 -22.75 3.73
CA SER A 60 -19.20 -21.99 4.99
C SER A 60 -17.85 -22.14 5.72
N LEU A 61 -17.16 -23.29 5.57
CA LEU A 61 -15.83 -23.52 6.14
C LEU A 61 -14.77 -22.57 5.56
N ASN A 62 -14.95 -22.10 4.32
CA ASN A 62 -14.00 -21.21 3.67
C ASN A 62 -13.87 -19.85 4.39
N ASN A 63 -14.92 -19.37 5.07
CA ASN A 63 -14.82 -18.15 5.87
C ASN A 63 -13.82 -18.31 7.02
N ARG A 64 -13.89 -19.43 7.75
CA ARG A 64 -12.95 -19.74 8.83
C ARG A 64 -11.53 -19.93 8.29
N ILE A 65 -11.37 -20.63 7.17
CA ILE A 65 -10.06 -20.82 6.52
C ILE A 65 -9.45 -19.47 6.12
N LEU A 66 -10.25 -18.56 5.57
CA LEU A 66 -9.80 -17.21 5.21
C LEU A 66 -9.37 -16.42 6.45
N GLU A 67 -10.19 -16.43 7.51
CA GLU A 67 -9.88 -15.70 8.75
C GLU A 67 -8.60 -16.23 9.40
N ASP A 68 -8.45 -17.55 9.51
CA ASP A 68 -7.23 -18.19 10.01
C ASP A 68 -6.00 -17.84 9.15
N PHE A 69 -6.17 -17.76 7.83
CA PHE A 69 -5.11 -17.37 6.90
C PHE A 69 -4.70 -15.90 7.07
N LEU A 70 -5.66 -14.97 7.23
CA LEU A 70 -5.34 -13.55 7.40
C LEU A 70 -4.64 -13.24 8.74
N LEU A 71 -4.88 -14.04 9.78
CA LEU A 71 -4.18 -13.89 11.05
C LEU A 71 -2.69 -14.24 10.94
N ASN A 72 -2.40 -15.29 10.16
CA ASN A 72 -1.07 -15.84 9.94
C ASN A 72 -0.93 -16.26 8.47
N PRO A 73 -0.66 -15.32 7.54
CA PRO A 73 -0.40 -15.65 6.15
C PRO A 73 0.91 -16.43 6.08
N SER A 74 0.80 -17.76 6.14
CA SER A 74 1.98 -18.63 6.27
C SER A 74 2.88 -18.51 5.05
N LYS A 75 4.17 -18.33 5.30
CA LYS A 75 5.27 -18.45 4.33
C LYS A 75 5.71 -19.90 4.10
N ASP A 76 4.95 -20.92 4.55
CA ASP A 76 5.34 -22.32 4.34
C ASP A 76 5.24 -22.68 2.85
N LYS A 77 6.28 -22.35 2.08
CA LYS A 77 6.54 -22.84 0.73
C LYS A 77 6.61 -24.37 0.68
N ASP A 78 6.90 -24.98 1.83
CA ASP A 78 7.05 -26.43 2.00
C ASP A 78 5.73 -27.16 2.28
N LYS A 79 4.63 -26.45 2.58
CA LYS A 79 3.31 -27.05 2.69
C LYS A 79 2.62 -27.02 1.33
N LYS A 80 2.42 -28.20 0.74
CA LYS A 80 1.43 -28.39 -0.33
C LYS A 80 0.04 -28.05 0.21
N PHE A 81 -0.37 -26.80 0.05
CA PHE A 81 -1.75 -26.40 0.27
C PHE A 81 -2.62 -26.99 -0.85
N GLU A 82 -3.82 -27.41 -0.50
CA GLU A 82 -4.82 -27.93 -1.43
C GLU A 82 -6.10 -27.09 -1.39
N GLY A 83 -6.91 -27.17 -2.46
CA GLY A 83 -8.22 -26.55 -2.53
C GLY A 83 -8.21 -25.03 -2.33
N PHE A 84 -9.09 -24.54 -1.44
CA PHE A 84 -9.24 -23.10 -1.19
C PHE A 84 -7.97 -22.46 -0.59
N LYS A 85 -7.28 -23.17 0.32
CA LYS A 85 -6.06 -22.67 0.96
C LYS A 85 -4.92 -22.45 -0.04
N LYS A 86 -4.84 -23.29 -1.07
CA LYS A 86 -3.90 -23.10 -2.20
C LYS A 86 -4.17 -21.77 -2.93
N ARG A 87 -5.42 -21.52 -3.29
CA ARG A 87 -5.82 -20.27 -3.98
C ARG A 87 -5.54 -19.02 -3.14
N LEU A 88 -5.74 -19.10 -1.81
CA LEU A 88 -5.37 -18.02 -0.90
C LEU A 88 -3.87 -17.73 -0.92
N ALA A 89 -3.04 -18.78 -0.81
CA ALA A 89 -1.59 -18.66 -0.84
C ALA A 89 -1.08 -18.09 -2.18
N GLU A 90 -1.58 -18.61 -3.30
CA GLU A 90 -1.23 -18.10 -4.65
C GLU A 90 -1.62 -16.64 -4.82
N HIS A 91 -2.80 -16.24 -4.32
CA HIS A 91 -3.24 -14.85 -4.38
C HIS A 91 -2.37 -13.94 -3.51
N TYR A 92 -2.02 -14.38 -2.29
CA TYR A 92 -1.12 -13.67 -1.39
C TYR A 92 0.27 -13.46 -2.01
N GLU A 93 0.88 -14.51 -2.57
CA GLU A 93 2.18 -14.40 -3.25
C GLU A 93 2.12 -13.46 -4.45
N LYS A 94 1.07 -13.58 -5.27
CA LYS A 94 0.85 -12.70 -6.41
C LYS A 94 0.71 -11.25 -5.96
N TYR A 95 -0.06 -11.01 -4.90
CA TYR A 95 -0.28 -9.67 -4.35
C TYR A 95 1.03 -9.02 -3.90
N GLY A 96 1.89 -9.76 -3.17
CA GLY A 96 3.20 -9.28 -2.76
C GLY A 96 4.09 -8.91 -3.95
N LYS A 97 4.15 -9.77 -4.98
CA LYS A 97 4.90 -9.51 -6.22
C LYS A 97 4.38 -8.28 -6.96
N GLU A 98 3.06 -8.13 -7.08
CA GLU A 98 2.44 -6.93 -7.68
C GLU A 98 2.81 -5.67 -6.91
N TYR A 99 2.66 -5.67 -5.58
CA TYR A 99 3.02 -4.53 -4.76
C TYR A 99 4.50 -4.14 -4.95
N LYS A 100 5.42 -5.12 -4.86
CA LYS A 100 6.86 -4.92 -5.08
C LYS A 100 7.14 -4.32 -6.45
N ALA A 101 6.59 -4.89 -7.51
CA ALA A 101 6.78 -4.38 -8.88
C ALA A 101 6.24 -2.96 -9.02
N TYR A 102 5.10 -2.66 -8.40
CA TYR A 102 4.44 -1.35 -8.52
C TYR A 102 5.21 -0.26 -7.79
N VAL A 103 5.63 -0.47 -6.54
CA VAL A 103 6.44 0.52 -5.82
C VAL A 103 7.79 0.78 -6.50
N LYS A 104 8.34 -0.21 -7.20
CA LYS A 104 9.59 -0.05 -7.97
C LYS A 104 9.44 0.84 -9.19
N LYS A 105 8.33 0.72 -9.94
CA LYS A 105 8.12 1.47 -11.17
C LYS A 105 7.57 2.88 -10.93
N THR A 106 6.79 3.10 -9.87
CA THR A 106 6.17 4.39 -9.58
C THR A 106 7.14 5.58 -9.57
N PRO A 107 8.33 5.53 -8.92
CA PRO A 107 9.24 6.68 -8.96
C PRO A 107 9.71 7.05 -10.38
N MET A 108 9.82 6.09 -11.30
CA MET A 108 10.10 6.38 -12.70
C MET A 108 8.90 7.09 -13.36
N MET A 109 7.69 6.58 -13.17
CA MET A 109 6.46 7.20 -13.69
C MET A 109 6.31 8.66 -13.24
N VAL A 110 6.59 8.94 -11.96
CA VAL A 110 6.55 10.30 -11.42
C VAL A 110 7.58 11.20 -12.11
N LYS A 111 8.80 10.70 -12.36
CA LYS A 111 9.86 11.48 -13.03
C LYS A 111 9.55 11.75 -14.51
N THR A 112 8.93 10.80 -15.21
CA THR A 112 8.69 10.91 -16.67
C THR A 112 7.38 11.62 -17.00
N SER A 113 6.35 11.45 -16.17
CA SER A 113 4.99 11.90 -16.46
C SER A 113 4.44 12.88 -15.42
N GLY A 114 5.16 13.09 -14.32
CA GLY A 114 4.72 13.93 -13.20
C GLY A 114 3.82 13.20 -12.21
N LEU A 115 3.69 13.78 -11.01
CA LEU A 115 2.89 13.21 -9.92
C LEU A 115 1.40 13.12 -10.26
N GLY A 116 0.81 14.19 -10.81
CA GLY A 116 -0.62 14.23 -11.14
C GLY A 116 -1.03 13.15 -12.12
N ALA A 117 -0.31 12.99 -13.24
CA ALA A 117 -0.57 11.94 -14.22
C ALA A 117 -0.36 10.53 -13.63
N THR A 118 0.67 10.37 -12.79
CA THR A 118 0.92 9.09 -12.11
C THR A 118 -0.23 8.71 -11.17
N LEU A 119 -0.74 9.65 -10.38
CA LEU A 119 -1.89 9.41 -9.50
C LEU A 119 -3.16 9.11 -10.31
N ALA A 120 -3.40 9.81 -11.41
CA ALA A 120 -4.51 9.50 -12.31
C ALA A 120 -4.40 8.08 -12.90
N PHE A 121 -3.19 7.66 -13.29
CA PHE A 121 -2.95 6.28 -13.73
C PHE A 121 -3.25 5.28 -12.62
N ILE A 122 -2.71 5.50 -11.40
CA ILE A 122 -2.97 4.64 -10.24
C ILE A 122 -4.48 4.55 -9.98
N MET A 123 -5.22 5.66 -10.05
CA MET A 123 -6.68 5.67 -9.91
C MET A 123 -7.40 4.88 -10.99
N SER A 124 -6.94 4.90 -12.24
CA SER A 124 -7.54 4.07 -13.29
C SER A 124 -7.28 2.57 -13.12
N LYS A 125 -6.19 2.22 -12.42
CA LYS A 125 -5.80 0.83 -12.14
C LYS A 125 -6.26 0.34 -10.77
N LYS A 126 -6.57 1.23 -9.82
CA LYS A 126 -7.03 0.87 -8.48
C LYS A 126 -8.36 0.16 -8.62
N LYS A 127 -8.43 -1.04 -8.06
CA LYS A 127 -9.65 -1.83 -7.89
C LYS A 127 -9.67 -2.24 -6.44
N ASP A 128 -10.86 -2.37 -5.87
CA ASP A 128 -11.01 -2.69 -4.46
C ASP A 128 -10.09 -3.84 -4.05
N GLY A 129 -9.17 -3.52 -3.14
CA GLY A 129 -8.28 -4.50 -2.55
C GLY A 129 -7.02 -4.87 -3.34
N ASN A 130 -6.75 -4.31 -4.52
CA ASN A 130 -5.50 -4.60 -5.25
C ASN A 130 -4.29 -3.79 -4.75
N ALA A 131 -3.09 -4.14 -5.22
CA ALA A 131 -1.85 -3.47 -4.80
C ALA A 131 -1.82 -1.97 -5.15
N TRP A 132 -2.44 -1.57 -6.27
CA TRP A 132 -2.57 -0.15 -6.63
C TRP A 132 -3.41 0.65 -5.64
N ALA A 133 -4.54 0.09 -5.19
CA ALA A 133 -5.37 0.72 -4.16
C ALA A 133 -4.59 0.89 -2.85
N LEU A 134 -3.81 -0.13 -2.44
CA LEU A 134 -2.97 -0.03 -1.25
C LEU A 134 -1.92 1.07 -1.37
N ILE A 135 -1.19 1.12 -2.50
CA ILE A 135 -0.17 2.15 -2.75
C ILE A 135 -0.78 3.54 -2.73
N TYR A 136 -1.93 3.73 -3.37
CA TYR A 136 -2.65 5.01 -3.33
C TYR A 136 -2.98 5.43 -1.90
N ASN A 137 -3.54 4.52 -1.11
CA ASN A 137 -3.90 4.77 0.29
C ASN A 137 -2.67 5.07 1.15
N GLN A 138 -1.54 4.40 0.90
CA GLN A 138 -0.29 4.65 1.62
C GLN A 138 0.28 6.04 1.31
N VAL A 139 0.22 6.50 0.06
CA VAL A 139 0.62 7.86 -0.32
C VAL A 139 -0.32 8.89 0.31
N ASP A 140 -1.63 8.66 0.25
CA ASP A 140 -2.62 9.54 0.87
C ASP A 140 -2.40 9.66 2.38
N ASN A 141 -2.23 8.52 3.06
CA ASN A 141 -1.94 8.46 4.48
C ASN A 141 -0.64 9.19 4.83
N TRP A 142 0.44 8.97 4.06
CA TRP A 142 1.72 9.62 4.28
C TRP A 142 1.58 11.15 4.23
N LEU A 143 0.95 11.67 3.18
CA LEU A 143 0.78 13.10 2.99
C LEU A 143 -0.19 13.73 4.00
N LYS A 144 -1.02 12.93 4.67
CA LYS A 144 -1.96 13.37 5.72
C LYS A 144 -1.47 13.11 7.15
N THR A 145 -0.27 12.55 7.33
CA THR A 145 0.36 12.47 8.66
C THR A 145 0.56 13.86 9.24
N SER A 146 0.60 13.96 10.57
CA SER A 146 0.90 15.20 11.31
C SER A 146 2.20 15.86 10.84
N ASP A 147 3.13 15.05 10.36
CA ASP A 147 4.44 15.45 9.87
C ASP A 147 4.46 15.98 8.44
N ASN A 148 3.45 15.70 7.62
CA ASN A 148 3.46 16.03 6.20
C ASN A 148 2.20 16.78 5.72
N HIS A 149 1.15 16.85 6.54
CA HIS A 149 -0.13 17.45 6.16
C HIS A 149 -0.02 18.92 5.75
N TYR A 150 1.00 19.62 6.26
CA TYR A 150 1.33 20.98 5.84
C TYR A 150 1.72 21.09 4.35
N LEU A 151 2.29 20.03 3.75
CA LEU A 151 2.68 20.00 2.33
C LEU A 151 1.47 20.12 1.40
N ILE A 152 0.29 19.74 1.90
CA ILE A 152 -0.98 19.82 1.17
C ILE A 152 -1.91 20.90 1.75
N ASN A 153 -1.37 21.93 2.42
CA ASN A 153 -2.12 23.01 3.07
C ASN A 153 -3.15 22.54 4.09
N ASN A 154 -2.90 21.41 4.75
CA ASN A 154 -3.86 20.79 5.66
C ASN A 154 -5.23 20.52 5.01
N LYS A 155 -5.29 20.37 3.68
CA LYS A 155 -6.52 20.03 2.97
C LYS A 155 -6.95 18.61 3.32
N ASN A 156 -8.26 18.44 3.45
CA ASN A 156 -8.92 17.14 3.59
C ASN A 156 -9.69 16.83 2.29
N GLY A 157 -9.87 15.56 1.97
CA GLY A 157 -10.54 15.12 0.74
C GLY A 157 -9.76 14.06 -0.02
N GLU A 158 -10.17 13.79 -1.26
CA GLU A 158 -9.49 12.84 -2.15
C GLU A 158 -8.13 13.40 -2.60
N LEU A 159 -7.07 12.59 -2.48
CA LEU A 159 -5.71 13.03 -2.79
C LEU A 159 -5.59 13.65 -4.19
N SER A 160 -6.18 13.03 -5.19
CA SER A 160 -6.10 13.52 -6.58
C SER A 160 -6.66 14.92 -6.75
N GLU A 161 -7.77 15.24 -6.07
CA GLU A 161 -8.39 16.57 -6.11
C GLU A 161 -7.50 17.60 -5.41
N ILE A 162 -6.89 17.22 -4.30
CA ILE A 162 -5.95 18.07 -3.56
C ILE A 162 -4.75 18.43 -4.46
N ILE A 163 -4.15 17.42 -5.10
CA ILE A 163 -2.92 17.58 -5.91
C ILE A 163 -3.12 18.52 -7.09
N ILE A 164 -4.26 18.45 -7.79
CA ILE A 164 -4.52 19.32 -8.95
C ILE A 164 -4.80 20.78 -8.57
N GLN A 165 -5.08 21.05 -7.30
CA GLN A 165 -5.32 22.39 -6.78
C GLN A 165 -4.09 23.03 -6.11
N LEU A 166 -2.95 22.33 -6.07
CA LEU A 166 -1.74 22.87 -5.48
C LEU A 166 -1.10 23.90 -6.40
N GLU A 167 -0.56 24.96 -5.79
CA GLU A 167 0.31 25.89 -6.51
C GLU A 167 1.65 25.23 -6.87
N SER A 168 2.37 25.79 -7.86
CA SER A 168 3.59 25.20 -8.40
C SER A 168 4.66 24.86 -7.36
N GLY A 169 4.85 25.71 -6.34
CA GLY A 169 5.81 25.46 -5.26
C GLY A 169 5.46 24.24 -4.43
N GLN A 170 4.19 24.14 -4.04
CA GLN A 170 3.65 23.04 -3.23
C GLN A 170 3.60 21.74 -4.02
N TYR A 171 3.16 21.79 -5.27
CA TYR A 171 3.16 20.64 -6.16
C TYR A 171 4.57 20.04 -6.30
N ARG A 172 5.61 20.88 -6.43
CA ARG A 172 7.00 20.44 -6.46
C ARG A 172 7.45 19.85 -5.12
N ALA A 173 7.10 20.47 -4.00
CA ALA A 173 7.42 19.97 -2.67
C ALA A 173 6.80 18.58 -2.43
N VAL A 174 5.51 18.41 -2.74
CA VAL A 174 4.81 17.13 -2.64
C VAL A 174 5.39 16.10 -3.61
N THR A 175 5.73 16.49 -4.83
CA THR A 175 6.39 15.57 -5.80
C THR A 175 7.71 15.03 -5.24
N ASN A 176 8.54 15.90 -4.65
CA ASN A 176 9.80 15.49 -4.04
C ASN A 176 9.58 14.60 -2.81
N GLU A 177 8.59 14.91 -1.99
CA GLU A 177 8.23 14.09 -0.82
C GLU A 177 7.79 12.68 -1.23
N VAL A 178 6.91 12.59 -2.22
CA VAL A 178 6.44 11.31 -2.76
C VAL A 178 7.61 10.52 -3.35
N LEU A 179 8.51 11.14 -4.11
CA LEU A 179 9.71 10.47 -4.63
C LEU A 179 10.62 9.95 -3.50
N ALA A 180 10.80 10.73 -2.42
CA ALA A 180 11.58 10.32 -1.26
C ALA A 180 10.95 9.12 -0.53
N LEU A 181 9.64 9.14 -0.33
CA LEU A 181 8.88 8.00 0.20
C LEU A 181 9.07 6.75 -0.67
N PHE A 182 8.89 6.86 -2.00
CA PHE A 182 9.02 5.73 -2.91
C PHE A 182 10.43 5.15 -2.97
N ASN A 183 11.47 5.96 -2.74
CA ASN A 183 12.83 5.45 -2.60
C ASN A 183 12.97 4.49 -1.40
N TRP A 184 12.37 4.82 -0.25
CA TRP A 184 12.36 3.94 0.92
C TRP A 184 11.44 2.73 0.72
N LEU A 185 10.23 2.93 0.18
CA LEU A 185 9.29 1.84 -0.11
C LEU A 185 9.91 0.79 -1.02
N ARG A 186 10.59 1.22 -2.09
CA ARG A 186 11.31 0.31 -2.98
C ARG A 186 12.35 -0.52 -2.23
N ARG A 187 13.20 0.12 -1.41
CA ARG A 187 14.27 -0.57 -0.67
C ARG A 187 13.69 -1.64 0.26
N PHE A 188 12.64 -1.32 1.01
CA PHE A 188 12.00 -2.28 1.91
C PHE A 188 11.23 -3.36 1.16
N ALA A 189 10.53 -3.04 0.08
CA ALA A 189 9.86 -4.05 -0.73
C ALA A 189 10.85 -5.02 -1.38
N GLU A 190 12.00 -4.53 -1.86
CA GLU A 190 13.08 -5.38 -2.39
C GLU A 190 13.70 -6.28 -1.31
N GLY A 191 13.90 -5.76 -0.10
CA GLY A 191 14.53 -6.51 1.00
C GLY A 191 13.60 -7.47 1.75
N LEU A 192 12.30 -7.18 1.81
CA LEU A 192 11.34 -7.93 2.64
C LEU A 192 10.42 -8.85 1.83
N ILE A 193 10.09 -8.50 0.58
CA ILE A 193 9.15 -9.24 -0.27
C ILE A 193 9.90 -10.12 -1.26
N GLU A 194 9.67 -11.43 -1.14
CA GLU A 194 10.30 -12.46 -1.95
C GLU A 194 9.66 -12.57 -3.35
N GLY A 195 10.46 -12.97 -4.36
CA GLY A 195 10.03 -13.16 -5.75
C GLY A 195 10.53 -12.08 -6.71
N ASP A 196 10.76 -12.48 -7.96
CA ASP A 196 11.25 -11.62 -9.05
C ASP A 196 10.13 -10.80 -9.71
N ASP A 197 10.50 -9.65 -10.26
CA ASP A 197 9.58 -8.59 -10.74
C ASP A 197 8.90 -8.90 -12.10
N LEU A 198 8.83 -10.15 -12.53
CA LEU A 198 8.27 -10.51 -13.85
C LEU A 198 6.74 -10.40 -13.85
N ILE A 199 6.24 -9.17 -13.91
CA ILE A 199 4.83 -8.84 -14.17
C ILE A 199 4.81 -7.82 -15.31
N GLN A 200 4.53 -8.29 -16.53
CA GLN A 200 4.17 -7.43 -17.65
C GLN A 200 2.69 -7.04 -17.49
N GLU A 201 2.40 -5.74 -17.53
CA GLU A 201 1.04 -5.19 -17.39
C GLU A 201 0.12 -5.52 -18.56
#